data_AF-A0A8J4X2C1-F1
#
_entry.id   AF-A0A8J4X2C1-F1
#
_cell.length_a   1.000
_cell.length_b   1.000
_cell.length_c   1.000
_cell.angle_alpha   90.00
_cell.angle_beta   90.00
_cell.angle_gamma   90.00
#
_symmetry.space_group_name_H-M   'P 1'
#
loop_
_entity.id
_entity.type
_entity.pdbx_description
1 polymer ?
#
loop_
_entity_poly.entity_id
_entity_poly.type
_entity_poly.pdbx_seq_one_letter_code
_entity_poly.pdbx_strand_id
1 'polypeptide(L)'
;MGCVQSFSCKSRVKRENITVCDMSATIDQCPTVIEENSPIVLRYRTPYFKASARVVMPPIPRHETWVVGWIQACTQMEFYNTYGDIG
;
A
#
# COMPACT_ATOMS: atom_id res chain seq x y z
N MET A 1 -10.47 -1.15 5.27
CA MET A 1 -9.32 -1.97 5.67
C MET A 1 -8.10 -1.09 5.73
N GLY A 2 -7.59 -0.80 6.92
CA GLY A 2 -6.33 -0.09 7.11
C GLY A 2 -5.34 -1.04 7.74
N CYS A 3 -4.17 -1.23 7.13
CA CYS A 3 -3.12 -2.04 7.74
C CYS A 3 -1.80 -1.26 7.71
N VAL A 4 -1.50 -0.62 8.83
CA VAL A 4 -0.14 -0.21 9.21
C VAL A 4 0.31 -1.18 10.29
N GLN A 5 0.90 -2.30 9.88
CA GLN A 5 1.61 -3.20 10.79
C GLN A 5 2.86 -3.72 10.10
N SER A 6 4.02 -3.15 10.46
CA SER A 6 5.18 -3.86 11.00
C SER A 6 6.47 -3.07 10.73
N PHE A 7 6.93 -2.30 11.72
CA PHE A 7 8.34 -1.90 11.82
C PHE A 7 9.12 -3.08 12.44
N SER A 8 9.36 -4.13 11.68
CA SER A 8 10.33 -5.17 12.03
C SER A 8 11.24 -5.44 10.84
N CYS A 9 11.94 -4.39 10.40
CA CYS A 9 13.09 -4.54 9.54
C CYS A 9 14.30 -4.75 10.44
N LYS A 10 14.97 -5.90 10.28
CA LYS A 10 16.12 -6.31 11.08
C LYS A 10 17.17 -5.20 11.12
N SER A 11 17.48 -4.78 12.35
CA SER A 11 18.50 -3.80 12.73
C SER A 11 19.86 -4.11 12.10
N ARG A 12 20.29 -3.29 11.13
CA ARG A 12 21.72 -3.04 10.86
C ARG A 12 22.05 -1.63 10.38
N VAL A 13 21.15 -0.66 10.57
CA VAL A 13 21.53 0.75 10.55
C VAL A 13 20.76 1.47 11.64
N LYS A 14 21.45 1.79 12.74
CA LYS A 14 21.01 2.76 13.71
C LYS A 14 21.07 4.13 13.01
N ARG A 15 20.09 4.45 12.15
CA ARG A 15 19.95 5.80 11.57
C ARG A 15 19.25 6.65 12.60
N GLU A 16 20.02 7.06 13.61
CA GLU A 16 19.64 8.15 14.51
C GLU A 16 19.20 9.31 13.58
N ASN A 17 17.95 9.79 13.70
CA ASN A 17 17.37 10.97 13.03
C ASN A 17 16.44 10.79 11.80
N ILE A 18 15.88 9.60 11.51
CA ILE A 18 14.69 9.52 10.63
C ILE A 18 13.44 9.51 11.51
N THR A 19 12.51 10.44 11.30
CA THR A 19 11.27 10.55 12.09
C THR A 19 10.06 10.67 11.18
N VAL A 20 9.07 9.79 11.36
CA VAL A 20 7.77 9.90 10.68
C VAL A 20 6.91 10.87 11.49
N CYS A 21 6.55 12.00 10.90
CA CYS A 21 5.72 13.03 11.54
C CYS A 21 4.23 12.73 11.39
N ASP A 22 3.82 12.31 10.19
CA ASP A 22 2.46 11.88 9.92
C ASP A 22 2.46 10.75 8.89
N MET A 23 1.35 10.02 8.89
CA MET A 23 1.08 8.96 7.93
C MET A 23 -0.43 8.88 7.72
N SER A 24 -0.85 8.69 6.48
CA SER A 24 -2.22 8.33 6.16
C SER A 24 -2.23 7.19 5.16
N ALA A 25 -3.21 6.30 5.31
CA ALA A 25 -3.47 5.22 4.38
C ALA A 25 -4.98 5.09 4.21
N THR A 26 -5.44 5.11 2.96
CA THR A 26 -6.86 5.06 2.61
C THR A 26 -7.06 4.13 1.44
N ILE A 27 -8.17 3.40 1.44
CA ILE A 27 -8.67 2.69 0.26
C ILE A 27 -9.83 3.51 -0.27
N ASP A 28 -9.88 3.70 -1.58
CA ASP A 28 -11.01 4.38 -2.22
C ASP A 28 -12.33 3.72 -1.81
N GLN A 29 -13.32 4.54 -1.44
CA GLN A 29 -14.62 4.07 -0.97
C GLN A 29 -15.52 3.68 -2.14
N CYS A 30 -15.07 2.70 -2.93
CA CYS A 30 -15.85 2.07 -3.97
C CYS A 30 -15.77 0.54 -3.83
N PRO A 31 -16.78 -0.19 -4.32
CA PRO A 31 -16.69 -1.64 -4.40
C PRO A 31 -15.66 -2.05 -5.47
N THR A 32 -15.13 -3.27 -5.33
CA THR A 32 -14.43 -3.94 -6.44
C THR A 32 -15.37 -4.05 -7.63
N VAL A 33 -14.91 -3.64 -8.80
CA VAL A 33 -15.68 -3.73 -10.04
C VAL A 33 -15.22 -4.96 -10.82
N ILE A 34 -16.17 -5.68 -11.40
CA ILE A 34 -15.90 -6.79 -12.31
C ILE A 34 -15.99 -6.25 -13.73
N GLU A 35 -14.96 -6.51 -14.53
CA GLU A 35 -14.97 -6.22 -15.96
C GLU A 35 -14.96 -7.53 -16.76
N GLU A 36 -16.01 -7.73 -17.55
CA GLU A 36 -16.29 -8.97 -18.30
C GLU A 36 -16.14 -8.78 -19.81
N ASN A 37 -15.39 -7.74 -20.22
CA ASN A 37 -15.22 -7.40 -21.64
C ASN A 37 -14.43 -8.48 -22.42
N SER A 38 -13.74 -9.38 -21.72
CA SER A 38 -13.01 -10.47 -22.34
C SER A 38 -13.83 -11.76 -22.27
N PRO A 39 -14.01 -12.49 -23.39
CA PRO A 39 -14.72 -13.77 -23.39
C PRO A 39 -13.95 -14.89 -22.70
N ILE A 40 -12.72 -14.63 -22.24
CA ILE A 40 -11.79 -15.65 -21.71
C ILE A 40 -11.34 -15.32 -20.28
N VAL A 41 -11.35 -14.04 -19.90
CA VAL A 41 -10.88 -13.63 -18.58
C VAL A 41 -11.85 -12.65 -17.92
N LEU A 42 -12.08 -12.87 -16.64
CA LEU A 42 -12.81 -11.96 -15.78
C LEU A 42 -11.80 -11.11 -15.01
N ARG A 43 -11.92 -9.78 -15.10
CA ARG A 43 -10.99 -8.85 -14.48
C ARG A 43 -11.61 -8.17 -13.27
N TYR A 44 -11.12 -8.50 -12.09
CA TYR A 44 -11.44 -7.78 -10.86
C TYR A 44 -10.58 -6.52 -10.77
N ARG A 45 -11.22 -5.36 -10.69
CA ARG A 45 -10.58 -4.08 -10.43
C ARG A 45 -10.85 -3.66 -9.00
N THR A 46 -9.85 -3.85 -8.13
CA THR A 46 -9.93 -3.42 -6.74
C THR A 46 -9.82 -1.90 -6.62
N PRO A 47 -10.40 -1.29 -5.57
CA PRO A 47 -10.22 0.13 -5.28
C PRO A 47 -8.75 0.49 -5.07
N TYR A 48 -8.36 1.72 -5.40
CA TYR A 48 -6.98 2.15 -5.21
C TYR A 48 -6.64 2.27 -3.72
N PHE A 49 -5.49 1.70 -3.35
CA PHE A 49 -4.83 1.97 -2.08
C PHE A 49 -3.97 3.23 -2.23
N LYS A 50 -4.20 4.22 -1.37
CA LYS A 50 -3.47 5.48 -1.33
C LYS A 50 -2.76 5.57 0.00
N ALA A 51 -1.48 5.93 -0.02
CA ALA A 51 -0.68 6.15 1.19
C ALA A 51 0.14 7.43 1.06
N SER A 52 0.31 8.12 2.17
CA SER A 52 1.19 9.29 2.29
C SER A 52 1.85 9.30 3.66
N ALA A 53 3.04 9.89 3.74
CA ALA A 53 3.74 10.10 4.99
C ALA A 53 4.66 11.31 4.88
N ARG A 54 4.70 12.13 5.93
CA ARG A 54 5.71 13.17 6.11
C ARG A 54 6.81 12.62 6.99
N VAL A 55 8.03 12.66 6.46
CA VAL A 55 9.22 12.13 7.13
C VAL A 55 10.28 13.21 7.22
N VAL A 56 10.85 13.38 8.41
CA VAL A 56 12.08 14.16 8.63
C VAL A 56 13.26 13.24 8.40
N MET A 57 14.16 13.66 7.53
CA MET A 57 15.40 12.97 7.20
C MET A 57 16.59 13.80 7.69
N PRO A 58 17.72 13.16 8.04
CA PRO A 58 18.94 13.89 8.32
C PRO A 58 19.44 14.66 7.09
N PRO A 59 20.29 15.70 7.26
CA PRO A 59 20.92 16.40 6.15
C PRO A 59 21.64 15.43 5.19
N ILE A 60 21.48 15.65 3.89
CA ILE A 60 22.10 14.83 2.84
C ILE A 60 23.44 15.48 2.46
N PRO A 61 24.57 14.76 2.45
CA PRO A 61 25.83 15.25 1.92
C PRO A 61 25.69 15.71 0.46
N ARG A 62 26.49 16.70 0.03
CA ARG A 62 26.36 17.38 -1.28
C ARG A 62 26.47 16.47 -2.53
N HIS A 63 26.89 15.22 -2.37
CA HIS A 63 27.08 14.26 -3.45
C HIS A 63 26.35 12.93 -3.22
N GLU A 64 25.41 12.92 -2.27
CA GLU A 64 24.58 11.76 -1.98
C GLU A 64 23.13 12.03 -2.36
N THR A 65 22.37 10.97 -2.56
CA THR A 65 20.94 11.05 -2.85
C THR A 65 20.22 9.97 -2.07
N TRP A 66 19.06 10.34 -1.55
CA TRP A 66 18.17 9.39 -0.90
C TRP A 66 17.16 8.85 -1.91
N VAL A 67 16.97 7.55 -1.88
CA VAL A 67 15.88 6.88 -2.58
C VAL A 67 14.83 6.51 -1.55
N VAL A 68 13.61 7.03 -1.73
CA VAL A 68 12.46 6.72 -0.89
C VAL A 68 11.53 5.83 -1.69
N GLY A 69 11.10 4.73 -1.09
CA GLY A 69 10.20 3.76 -1.70
C GLY A 69 9.11 3.32 -0.74
N TRP A 70 8.00 2.86 -1.31
CA TRP A 70 6.89 2.29 -0.57
C TRP A 70 6.92 0.77 -0.70
N ILE A 71 6.74 0.08 0.42
CA ILE A 71 6.49 -1.36 0.44
C ILE A 71 5.05 -1.56 0.90
N GLN A 72 4.22 -2.09 0.01
CA GLN A 72 2.89 -2.56 0.37
C GLN A 72 3.01 -4.04 0.75
N ALA A 73 2.62 -4.37 1.97
CA ALA A 73 2.48 -5.75 2.43
C ALA A 73 1.03 -6.01 2.80
N CYS A 74 0.47 -7.11 2.32
CA CYS A 74 -0.84 -7.59 2.72
C CYS A 74 -0.66 -9.00 3.26
N THR A 75 -1.03 -9.22 4.52
CA THR A 75 -0.88 -10.52 5.20
C THR A 75 -2.01 -11.49 4.82
N GLN A 76 -3.19 -10.96 4.54
CA GLN A 76 -4.38 -11.73 4.21
C GLN A 76 -5.29 -10.90 3.30
N MET A 77 -5.67 -11.47 2.17
CA MET A 77 -6.72 -10.94 1.30
C MET A 77 -7.81 -12.00 1.17
N GLU A 78 -9.06 -11.58 1.38
CA GLU A 78 -10.24 -12.40 1.19
C GLU A 78 -11.08 -11.78 0.08
N PHE A 79 -11.54 -12.62 -0.83
CA PHE A 79 -12.41 -12.23 -1.93
C PHE A 79 -13.72 -12.99 -1.79
N TYR A 80 -14.82 -12.25 -1.72
CA TYR A 80 -16.17 -12.80 -1.67
C TYR A 80 -16.90 -12.42 -2.95
N ASN A 81 -17.11 -13.40 -3.82
CA ASN A 81 -17.97 -13.23 -4.98
C ASN A 81 -19.39 -13.61 -4.57
N THR A 82 -20.29 -12.64 -4.63
CA THR A 82 -21.72 -12.90 -4.47
C THR A 82 -22.33 -12.92 -5.85
N TYR A 83 -22.72 -14.11 -6.29
CA TYR A 83 -23.39 -14.33 -7.57
C TYR A 83 -24.90 -14.13 -7.37
N GLY A 84 -25.57 -13.63 -8.42
CA GLY A 84 -27.03 -13.54 -8.44
C GLY A 84 -27.66 -14.87 -8.79
N ASP A 85 -28.97 -14.87 -9.07
CA ASP A 85 -29.71 -16.11 -9.43
C ASP A 85 -29.24 -16.76 -10.74
N ILE A 86 -28.43 -16.06 -11.53
CA ILE A 86 -28.01 -16.46 -12.87
C ILE A 86 -26.52 -16.89 -12.91
N GLY A 87 -25.81 -16.75 -11.78
CA GLY A 87 -24.34 -16.75 -11.76
C GLY A 87 -23.83 -15.35 -12.03
#